data_AF-A0A6S6SAI7-F1
#
_entry.id   AF-A0A6S6SAI7-F1
#
_cell.length_a   1.000
_cell.length_b   1.000
_cell.length_c   1.000
_cell.angle_alpha   90.00
_cell.angle_beta   90.00
_cell.angle_gamma   90.00
#
_symmetry.space_group_name_H-M   'P 1'
#
loop_
_entity.id
_entity.type
_entity.pdbx_description
1 polymer ?
#
loop_
_entity_poly.entity_id
_entity_poly.type
_entity_poly.pdbx_seq_one_letter_code
_entity_poly.pdbx_strand_id
1 'polypeptide(L)'
;MMIIIFHLKQNEKGNRMINIHKALLVVLLGFTLMTAQLSAKTAATVNGLKITVADANKALKVLTKGEKTWKTLPKDGKQQLIEMMAPSKLVAYVASKELTQKEKQTALSGFWMQKKMAKVKISDKEAKKAYNKMLNASKKMKGKEKIPPFSKIKGSLKMQLAQEKVISSVMKKAKIKLK
;
A
#
# COMPACT_ATOMS: atom_id res chain seq x y z
N MET A 1 -30.37 -0.69 -42.56
CA MET A 1 -30.18 -1.52 -43.78
C MET A 1 -29.62 -0.60 -44.85
N MET A 2 -28.58 -1.06 -45.54
CA MET A 2 -28.05 -0.54 -46.81
C MET A 2 -27.16 0.71 -46.82
N ILE A 3 -25.89 0.41 -47.12
CA ILE A 3 -24.83 1.26 -47.65
C ILE A 3 -25.20 1.70 -49.08
N ILE A 4 -24.98 2.96 -49.44
CA ILE A 4 -24.73 3.35 -50.84
C ILE A 4 -23.50 4.26 -50.89
N ILE A 5 -22.55 3.81 -51.71
CA ILE A 5 -21.25 4.39 -52.05
C ILE A 5 -21.43 5.29 -53.30
N PHE A 6 -20.43 6.14 -53.56
CA PHE A 6 -20.12 6.87 -54.80
C PHE A 6 -20.74 8.27 -54.91
N HIS A 7 -20.06 9.32 -55.40
CA HIS A 7 -19.05 9.39 -56.45
C HIS A 7 -18.14 10.62 -56.24
N LEU A 8 -16.83 10.45 -56.45
CA LEU A 8 -15.83 11.52 -56.57
C LEU A 8 -16.13 12.42 -57.78
N LYS A 9 -16.09 13.74 -57.58
CA LYS A 9 -15.87 14.71 -58.66
C LYS A 9 -14.52 15.38 -58.45
N GLN A 10 -13.53 14.91 -59.21
CA GLN A 10 -12.30 15.62 -59.49
C GLN A 10 -12.65 16.89 -60.29
N ASN A 11 -12.16 18.05 -59.85
CA ASN A 11 -11.99 19.20 -60.72
C ASN A 11 -10.54 19.68 -60.57
N GLU A 12 -9.97 19.98 -61.71
CA GLU A 12 -8.55 19.98 -62.00
C GLU A 12 -8.00 21.41 -62.02
N LYS A 13 -6.68 21.51 -61.78
CA LYS A 13 -5.75 22.61 -62.11
C LYS A 13 -5.56 23.73 -61.08
N GLY A 14 -4.32 23.79 -60.57
CA GLY A 14 -3.67 25.09 -60.37
C GLY A 14 -2.84 25.30 -59.09
N ASN A 15 -1.65 24.69 -59.07
CA ASN A 15 -0.42 25.29 -58.56
C ASN A 15 0.04 25.00 -57.09
N ARG A 16 1.31 24.58 -57.04
CA ARG A 16 2.27 24.48 -55.92
C ARG A 16 2.35 23.16 -55.13
N MET A 17 3.16 22.30 -55.73
CA MET A 17 3.93 21.20 -55.14
C MET A 17 4.49 21.50 -53.74
N ILE A 18 4.18 20.64 -52.78
CA ILE A 18 5.13 20.23 -51.73
C ILE A 18 5.25 18.71 -51.86
N ASN A 19 6.42 18.29 -52.34
CA ASN A 19 6.79 16.91 -52.61
C ASN A 19 6.84 16.10 -51.32
N ILE A 20 5.87 15.20 -51.12
CA ILE A 20 6.03 14.04 -50.22
C ILE A 20 6.00 12.80 -51.11
N HIS A 21 7.11 12.58 -51.82
CA HIS A 21 7.35 11.33 -52.53
C HIS A 21 8.45 10.56 -51.82
N LYS A 22 8.05 9.40 -51.29
CA LYS A 22 8.87 8.20 -51.03
C LYS A 22 9.88 8.27 -49.89
N ALA A 23 9.51 7.73 -48.73
CA ALA A 23 10.38 6.83 -47.95
C ALA A 23 9.58 6.08 -46.88
N LEU A 24 9.11 4.91 -47.27
CA LEU A 24 8.88 3.74 -46.43
C LEU A 24 10.10 3.52 -45.49
N LEU A 25 9.93 3.40 -44.16
CA LEU A 25 10.80 2.53 -43.35
C LEU A 25 10.27 2.30 -41.92
N VAL A 26 10.04 1.02 -41.66
CA VAL A 26 9.79 0.37 -40.37
C VAL A 26 10.91 0.68 -39.38
N VAL A 27 10.57 1.16 -38.17
CA VAL A 27 11.47 1.11 -37.01
C VAL A 27 10.80 0.28 -35.92
N LEU A 28 11.30 -0.94 -35.79
CA LEU A 28 11.16 -1.81 -34.64
C LEU A 28 11.58 -1.05 -33.36
N LEU A 29 10.64 -0.69 -32.50
CA LEU A 29 10.93 -0.43 -31.08
C LEU A 29 10.74 -1.71 -30.28
N GLY A 30 11.72 -2.62 -30.41
CA GLY A 30 11.98 -3.63 -29.40
C GLY A 30 12.53 -2.96 -28.16
N PHE A 31 11.66 -2.42 -27.31
CA PHE A 31 12.04 -1.89 -26.01
C PHE A 31 12.06 -3.04 -24.99
N THR A 32 13.01 -3.97 -25.14
CA THR A 32 13.36 -4.85 -24.03
C THR A 32 14.12 -4.00 -23.03
N LEU A 33 13.40 -3.50 -22.01
CA LEU A 33 14.02 -2.94 -20.81
C LEU A 33 14.89 -4.01 -20.17
N MET A 34 16.17 -4.01 -20.52
CA MET A 34 17.21 -4.74 -19.81
C MET A 34 17.41 -4.04 -18.46
N THR A 35 16.58 -4.36 -17.49
CA THR A 35 16.79 -3.93 -16.11
C THR A 35 18.06 -4.60 -15.62
N ALA A 36 19.15 -3.84 -15.48
CA ALA A 36 20.35 -4.30 -14.81
C ALA A 36 19.94 -4.81 -13.40
N GLN A 37 20.10 -6.11 -13.16
CA GLN A 37 19.96 -6.70 -11.83
C GLN A 37 21.10 -6.16 -10.97
N LEU A 38 20.89 -5.00 -10.34
CA LEU A 38 21.71 -4.51 -9.25
C LEU A 38 21.60 -5.52 -8.10
N SER A 39 22.56 -6.44 -8.02
CA SER A 39 22.69 -7.33 -6.87
C SER A 39 22.97 -6.48 -5.64
N ALA A 40 22.04 -6.47 -4.68
CA ALA A 40 22.18 -5.69 -3.47
C ALA A 40 23.41 -6.14 -2.66
N LYS A 41 24.27 -5.20 -2.28
CA LYS A 41 25.49 -5.49 -1.50
C LYS A 41 25.12 -6.07 -0.14
N THR A 42 25.69 -7.22 0.20
CA THR A 42 25.51 -7.88 1.50
C THR A 42 26.28 -7.14 2.60
N ALA A 43 25.62 -6.91 3.74
CA ALA A 43 26.21 -6.37 4.96
C ALA A 43 26.61 -7.49 5.94
N ALA A 44 25.75 -8.51 6.09
CA ALA A 44 26.02 -9.69 6.90
C ALA A 44 25.11 -10.86 6.49
N THR A 45 25.39 -12.05 7.03
CA THR A 45 24.56 -13.24 6.90
C THR A 45 24.24 -13.78 8.29
N VAL A 46 22.98 -14.09 8.57
CA VAL A 46 22.52 -14.68 9.84
C VAL A 46 21.74 -15.96 9.51
N ASN A 47 22.24 -17.14 9.90
CA ASN A 47 21.66 -18.45 9.54
C ASN A 47 21.33 -18.58 8.04
N GLY A 48 22.26 -18.16 7.17
CA GLY A 48 22.07 -18.16 5.71
C GLY A 48 21.18 -17.02 5.17
N LEU A 49 20.56 -16.22 6.04
CA LEU A 49 19.76 -15.05 5.64
C LEU A 49 20.64 -13.83 5.42
N LYS A 50 20.62 -13.30 4.20
CA LYS A 50 21.36 -12.09 3.85
C LYS A 50 20.69 -10.85 4.44
N ILE A 51 21.46 -10.05 5.17
CA ILE A 51 21.13 -8.67 5.53
C ILE A 51 21.90 -7.78 4.57
N THR A 52 21.20 -6.91 3.83
CA THR A 52 21.83 -6.04 2.84
C THR A 52 22.33 -4.73 3.46
N VAL A 53 23.25 -4.05 2.79
CA VAL A 53 23.68 -2.68 3.15
C VAL A 53 22.50 -1.71 3.13
N ALA A 54 21.52 -1.93 2.24
CA ALA A 54 20.30 -1.13 2.19
C ALA A 54 19.42 -1.33 3.44
N ASP A 55 19.26 -2.57 3.91
CA ASP A 55 18.57 -2.86 5.17
C ASP A 55 19.27 -2.16 6.35
N ALA A 56 20.60 -2.26 6.43
CA ALA A 56 21.39 -1.65 7.49
C ALA A 56 21.27 -0.12 7.48
N ASN A 57 21.36 0.51 6.30
CA ASN A 57 21.18 1.95 6.16
C ASN A 57 19.74 2.40 6.53
N LYS A 58 18.72 1.59 6.21
CA LYS A 58 17.34 1.89 6.60
C LYS A 58 17.17 1.88 8.12
N ALA A 59 17.76 0.89 8.80
CA ALA A 59 17.78 0.84 10.27
C ALA A 59 18.51 2.05 10.85
N LEU A 60 19.72 2.36 10.35
CA LEU A 60 20.50 3.51 10.83
C LEU A 60 19.80 4.85 10.62
N LYS A 61 19.07 5.03 9.51
CA LYS A 61 18.27 6.23 9.28
C LYS A 61 17.24 6.46 10.38
N VAL A 62 16.64 5.38 10.91
CA VAL A 62 15.68 5.48 12.01
C VAL A 62 16.39 5.75 13.34
N LEU A 63 17.47 5.03 13.64
CA LEU A 63 18.18 5.10 14.93
C LEU A 63 18.97 6.39 15.12
N THR A 64 19.59 6.88 14.04
CA THR A 64 20.53 8.01 14.08
C THR A 64 19.97 9.25 13.37
N LYS A 65 18.67 9.23 13.00
CA LYS A 65 18.03 10.28 12.21
C LYS A 65 18.75 10.60 10.88
N GLY A 66 19.58 9.67 10.38
CA GLY A 66 20.34 9.81 9.14
C GLY A 66 21.79 10.24 9.31
N GLU A 67 22.29 10.45 10.53
CA GLU A 67 23.67 10.87 10.79
C GLU A 67 24.71 9.79 10.44
N LYS A 68 24.36 8.51 10.61
CA LYS A 68 25.27 7.39 10.32
C LYS A 68 24.79 6.54 9.16
N THR A 69 25.75 5.95 8.45
CA THR A 69 25.52 4.95 7.39
C THR A 69 26.37 3.72 7.67
N TRP A 70 26.05 2.61 7.02
CA TRP A 70 26.81 1.38 7.12
C TRP A 70 28.30 1.59 6.83
N LYS A 71 28.65 2.49 5.90
CA LYS A 71 30.03 2.79 5.55
C LYS A 71 30.77 3.50 6.69
N THR A 72 30.09 4.38 7.43
CA THR A 72 30.69 5.21 8.47
C THR A 72 30.74 4.54 9.85
N LEU A 73 30.11 3.37 10.01
CA LEU A 73 30.17 2.62 11.25
C LEU A 73 31.53 1.88 11.43
N PRO A 74 32.12 1.94 12.64
CA PRO A 74 33.23 1.06 13.02
C PRO A 74 32.76 -0.40 13.08
N LYS A 75 33.71 -1.34 13.15
CA LYS A 75 33.42 -2.79 13.13
C LYS A 75 32.44 -3.19 14.23
N ASP A 76 32.66 -2.75 15.46
CA ASP A 76 31.80 -3.10 16.60
C ASP A 76 30.39 -2.52 16.43
N GLY A 77 30.27 -1.30 15.94
CA GLY A 77 28.98 -0.68 15.63
C GLY A 77 28.23 -1.40 14.50
N LYS A 78 28.94 -1.96 13.52
CA LYS A 78 28.34 -2.83 12.49
C LYS A 78 27.80 -4.11 13.12
N GLN A 79 28.58 -4.75 13.99
CA GLN A 79 28.16 -5.98 14.67
C GLN A 79 26.90 -5.74 15.53
N GLN A 80 26.90 -4.71 16.37
CA GLN A 80 25.74 -4.36 17.20
C GLN A 80 24.48 -4.09 16.36
N LEU A 81 24.63 -3.39 15.23
CA LEU A 81 23.51 -3.14 14.33
C LEU A 81 22.94 -4.45 13.76
N ILE A 82 23.80 -5.38 13.36
CA ILE A 82 23.37 -6.68 12.83
C ILE A 82 22.69 -7.51 13.91
N GLU A 83 23.25 -7.58 15.11
CA GLU A 83 22.67 -8.29 16.25
C GLU A 83 21.28 -7.76 16.60
N MET A 84 21.10 -6.44 16.57
CA MET A 84 19.79 -5.81 16.80
C MET A 84 18.78 -6.09 15.67
N MET A 85 19.22 -6.19 14.41
CA MET A 85 18.34 -6.47 13.28
C MET A 85 17.98 -7.96 13.15
N ALA A 86 18.87 -8.85 13.59
CA ALA A 86 18.79 -10.30 13.39
C ALA A 86 17.47 -10.92 13.88
N PRO A 87 16.97 -10.66 15.10
CA PRO A 87 15.73 -11.26 15.60
C PRO A 87 14.54 -11.01 14.66
N SER A 88 14.37 -9.76 14.22
CA SER A 88 13.25 -9.40 13.33
C SER A 88 13.32 -10.10 11.97
N LYS A 89 14.53 -10.27 11.42
CA LYS A 89 14.77 -10.95 10.15
C LYS A 89 14.53 -12.46 10.28
N LEU A 90 14.95 -13.06 11.39
CA LEU A 90 14.72 -14.48 11.69
C LEU A 90 13.22 -14.76 11.85
N VAL A 91 12.50 -13.96 12.64
CA VAL A 91 11.04 -14.10 12.81
C VAL A 91 10.32 -13.95 11.47
N ALA A 92 10.69 -12.94 10.66
CA ALA A 92 10.09 -12.76 9.34
C ALA A 92 10.34 -13.95 8.42
N TYR A 93 11.53 -14.55 8.47
CA TYR A 93 11.85 -15.75 7.69
C TYR A 93 11.02 -16.95 8.12
N VAL A 94 10.98 -17.25 9.43
CA VAL A 94 10.18 -18.35 9.98
C VAL A 94 8.70 -18.17 9.63
N ALA A 95 8.14 -16.98 9.88
CA ALA A 95 6.76 -16.65 9.53
C ALA A 95 6.49 -16.79 8.02
N SER A 96 7.46 -16.46 7.16
CA SER A 96 7.30 -16.62 5.71
C SER A 96 7.22 -18.08 5.27
N LYS A 97 7.81 -19.01 6.03
CA LYS A 97 7.80 -20.45 5.75
C LYS A 97 6.59 -21.14 6.36
N GLU A 98 6.25 -20.81 7.60
CA GLU A 98 5.24 -21.51 8.38
C GLU A 98 3.81 -21.02 8.10
N LEU A 99 3.63 -19.73 7.77
CA LEU A 99 2.30 -19.21 7.50
C LEU A 99 1.81 -19.60 6.11
N THR A 100 0.57 -20.09 6.06
CA THR A 100 -0.18 -20.32 4.83
C THR A 100 -0.46 -18.99 4.12
N GLN A 101 -0.83 -19.06 2.83
CA GLN A 101 -1.18 -17.87 2.06
C GLN A 101 -2.38 -17.11 2.66
N LYS A 102 -3.36 -17.84 3.20
CA LYS A 102 -4.54 -17.25 3.86
C LYS A 102 -4.15 -16.50 5.14
N GLU A 103 -3.25 -17.05 5.94
CA GLU A 103 -2.75 -16.39 7.16
C GLU A 103 -1.91 -15.16 6.82
N LYS A 104 -1.03 -15.26 5.81
CA LYS A 104 -0.27 -14.11 5.29
C LYS A 104 -1.18 -12.97 4.84
N GLN A 105 -2.23 -13.28 4.09
CA GLN A 105 -3.22 -12.29 3.65
C GLN A 105 -3.97 -11.66 4.84
N THR A 106 -4.36 -12.48 5.82
CA THR A 106 -5.00 -12.01 7.06
C THR A 106 -4.09 -11.07 7.84
N ALA A 107 -2.82 -11.45 8.05
CA ALA A 107 -1.83 -10.66 8.77
C ALA A 107 -1.55 -9.33 8.04
N LEU A 108 -1.35 -9.36 6.72
CA LEU A 108 -1.13 -8.16 5.92
C LEU A 108 -2.34 -7.22 5.93
N SER A 109 -3.54 -7.77 5.80
CA SER A 109 -4.78 -6.98 5.83
C SER A 109 -5.01 -6.35 7.21
N GLY A 110 -4.77 -7.11 8.28
CA GLY A 110 -4.84 -6.63 9.65
C GLY A 110 -3.82 -5.52 9.93
N PHE A 111 -2.56 -5.70 9.54
CA PHE A 111 -1.51 -4.69 9.68
C PHE A 111 -1.84 -3.41 8.88
N TRP A 112 -2.33 -3.55 7.65
CA TRP A 112 -2.79 -2.42 6.86
C TRP A 112 -3.93 -1.67 7.54
N MET A 113 -4.90 -2.40 8.11
CA MET A 113 -6.04 -1.84 8.83
C MET A 113 -5.59 -1.04 10.05
N GLN A 114 -4.70 -1.61 10.89
CA GLN A 114 -4.10 -0.93 12.04
C GLN A 114 -3.41 0.38 11.62
N LYS A 115 -2.58 0.32 10.56
CA LYS A 115 -1.87 1.50 10.02
C LYS A 115 -2.83 2.58 9.53
N LYS A 116 -3.97 2.20 8.95
CA LYS A 116 -4.99 3.17 8.49
C LYS A 116 -5.78 3.75 9.65
N MET A 117 -6.23 2.93 10.59
CA MET A 117 -6.95 3.37 11.79
C MET A 117 -6.12 4.36 12.62
N ALA A 118 -4.82 4.13 12.78
CA ALA A 118 -3.92 5.04 13.50
C ALA A 118 -3.86 6.46 12.92
N LYS A 119 -4.22 6.64 11.63
CA LYS A 119 -4.27 7.94 10.97
C LYS A 119 -5.63 8.61 11.05
N VAL A 120 -6.67 7.88 11.44
CA VAL A 120 -8.04 8.41 11.52
C VAL A 120 -8.21 9.13 12.86
N LYS A 121 -8.42 10.44 12.80
CA LYS A 121 -8.77 11.24 13.97
C LYS A 121 -10.28 11.14 14.22
N ILE A 122 -10.67 10.68 15.41
CA ILE A 122 -12.05 10.68 15.88
C ILE A 122 -12.19 11.66 17.05
N SER A 123 -13.02 12.68 16.84
CA SER A 123 -13.31 13.68 17.86
C SER A 123 -14.18 13.12 18.99
N ASP A 124 -14.12 13.74 20.15
CA ASP A 124 -15.01 13.40 21.27
C ASP A 124 -16.48 13.65 20.94
N LYS A 125 -16.76 14.67 20.12
CA LYS A 125 -18.10 14.98 19.63
C LYS A 125 -18.66 13.87 18.75
N GLU A 126 -17.86 13.33 17.83
CA GLU A 126 -18.26 12.18 16.99
C GLU A 126 -18.51 10.94 17.84
N ALA A 127 -17.62 10.64 18.79
CA ALA A 127 -17.80 9.52 19.70
C ALA A 127 -19.08 9.69 20.55
N LYS A 128 -19.33 10.89 21.10
CA LYS A 128 -20.55 11.17 21.88
C LYS A 128 -21.81 11.05 21.03
N LYS A 129 -21.77 11.47 19.76
CA LYS A 129 -22.89 11.30 18.82
C LYS A 129 -23.20 9.82 18.56
N ALA A 130 -22.17 8.99 18.35
CA ALA A 130 -22.34 7.55 18.18
C ALA A 130 -22.90 6.89 19.44
N TYR A 131 -22.40 7.27 20.62
CA TYR A 131 -22.90 6.80 21.92
C TYR A 131 -24.38 7.11 22.11
N ASN A 132 -24.80 8.36 21.84
CA ASN A 132 -26.20 8.76 21.95
C ASN A 132 -27.09 8.01 20.95
N LYS A 133 -26.60 7.74 19.73
CA LYS A 133 -27.33 6.93 18.75
C LYS A 133 -27.56 5.50 19.26
N MET A 134 -26.53 4.89 19.86
CA MET A 134 -26.62 3.56 20.48
C MET A 134 -27.61 3.54 21.64
N LEU A 135 -27.57 4.53 22.54
CA LEU A 135 -28.55 4.67 23.62
C LEU A 135 -29.99 4.76 23.09
N ASN A 136 -30.20 5.60 22.07
CA ASN A 136 -31.53 5.78 21.48
C ASN A 136 -32.02 4.49 20.79
N ALA A 137 -31.13 3.76 20.12
CA ALA A 137 -31.47 2.47 19.51
C ALA A 137 -31.88 1.43 20.57
N SER A 138 -31.12 1.33 21.67
CA SER A 138 -31.45 0.43 22.78
C SER A 138 -32.80 0.75 23.43
N LYS A 139 -33.09 2.04 23.67
CA LYS A 139 -34.41 2.48 24.18
C LYS A 139 -35.55 2.08 23.26
N LYS A 140 -35.39 2.25 21.93
CA LYS A 140 -36.40 1.88 20.93
C LYS A 140 -36.67 0.38 20.90
N MET A 141 -35.63 -0.44 21.09
CA MET A 141 -35.74 -1.90 21.11
C MET A 141 -36.18 -2.47 22.47
N LYS A 142 -36.57 -1.61 23.44
CA LYS A 142 -36.85 -2.00 24.83
C LYS A 142 -35.72 -2.86 25.44
N GLY A 143 -34.47 -2.55 25.07
CA GLY A 143 -33.31 -3.27 25.56
C GLY A 143 -33.21 -3.16 27.08
N LYS A 144 -33.14 -4.31 27.76
CA LYS A 144 -32.98 -4.39 29.22
C LYS A 144 -31.54 -4.23 29.68
N GLU A 145 -30.60 -4.23 28.74
CA GLU A 145 -29.17 -4.25 29.02
C GLU A 145 -28.65 -2.85 29.37
N LYS A 146 -27.96 -2.75 30.51
CA LYS A 146 -27.43 -1.49 31.01
C LYS A 146 -26.22 -1.05 30.20
N ILE A 147 -26.41 -0.03 29.36
CA ILE A 147 -25.32 0.54 28.58
C ILE A 147 -24.33 1.25 29.53
N PRO A 148 -23.02 0.91 29.49
CA PRO A 148 -22.01 1.56 30.31
C PRO A 148 -21.90 3.07 30.01
N PRO A 149 -21.48 3.90 30.98
CA PRO A 149 -21.28 5.33 30.76
C PRO A 149 -20.30 5.62 29.62
N PHE A 150 -20.51 6.72 28.90
CA PHE A 150 -19.66 7.15 27.79
C PHE A 150 -18.17 7.16 28.14
N SER A 151 -17.80 7.63 29.34
CA SER A 151 -16.40 7.67 29.78
C SER A 151 -15.71 6.30 29.78
N LYS A 152 -16.44 5.22 30.06
CA LYS A 152 -15.91 3.84 30.10
C LYS A 152 -15.70 3.25 28.72
N ILE A 153 -16.50 3.66 27.73
CA ILE A 153 -16.47 3.08 26.37
C ILE A 153 -15.99 4.05 25.30
N LYS A 154 -15.60 5.28 25.67
CA LYS A 154 -15.11 6.31 24.74
C LYS A 154 -13.97 5.79 23.87
N GLY A 155 -13.00 5.10 24.46
CA GLY A 155 -11.83 4.57 23.74
C GLY A 155 -12.21 3.52 22.71
N SER A 156 -12.96 2.50 23.11
CA SER A 156 -13.43 1.44 22.22
C SER A 156 -14.34 1.98 21.12
N LEU A 157 -15.23 2.93 21.44
CA LEU A 157 -16.11 3.55 20.47
C LEU A 157 -15.35 4.36 19.42
N LYS A 158 -14.29 5.07 19.82
CA LYS A 158 -13.40 5.74 18.86
C LYS A 158 -12.70 4.73 17.94
N MET A 159 -12.26 3.59 18.47
CA MET A 159 -11.64 2.54 17.67
C MET A 159 -12.64 1.94 16.66
N GLN A 160 -13.87 1.64 17.10
CA GLN A 160 -14.94 1.15 16.21
C GLN A 160 -15.24 2.15 15.09
N LEU A 161 -15.40 3.44 15.42
CA LEU A 161 -15.64 4.49 14.42
C LEU A 161 -14.46 4.64 13.45
N ALA A 162 -13.22 4.50 13.92
CA ALA A 162 -12.05 4.52 13.05
C ALA A 162 -12.06 3.31 12.09
N GLN A 163 -12.41 2.13 12.59
CA GLN A 163 -12.54 0.91 11.80
C GLN A 163 -13.60 1.08 10.70
N GLU A 164 -14.80 1.53 11.07
CA GLU A 164 -15.90 1.79 10.14
C GLU A 164 -15.52 2.78 9.04
N LYS A 165 -14.86 3.90 9.41
CA LYS A 165 -14.42 4.90 8.42
C LYS A 165 -13.43 4.30 7.42
N VAL A 166 -12.48 3.49 7.86
CA VAL A 166 -11.52 2.84 6.96
C VAL A 166 -12.23 1.85 6.04
N ILE A 167 -13.08 0.96 6.57
CA ILE A 167 -13.82 -0.01 5.76
C ILE A 167 -14.73 0.70 4.74
N SER A 168 -15.49 1.71 5.17
CA SER A 168 -16.35 2.49 4.30
C SER A 168 -15.57 3.12 3.14
N SER A 169 -14.36 3.63 3.39
CA SER A 169 -13.51 4.22 2.35
C SER A 169 -13.06 3.22 1.28
N VAL A 170 -12.89 1.95 1.66
CA VAL A 170 -12.55 0.85 0.73
C VAL A 170 -13.80 0.40 -0.02
N MET A 171 -14.90 0.15 0.69
CA MET A 171 -16.16 -0.31 0.13
C MET A 171 -16.75 0.66 -0.90
N LYS A 172 -16.63 1.98 -0.68
CA LYS A 172 -17.06 3.00 -1.66
C LYS A 172 -16.40 2.87 -3.03
N LYS A 173 -15.22 2.24 -3.10
CA LYS A 173 -14.46 2.03 -4.33
C LYS A 173 -14.64 0.62 -4.89
N ALA A 174 -15.29 -0.27 -4.15
CA ALA A 174 -15.46 -1.66 -4.56
C ALA A 174 -16.55 -1.77 -5.63
N LYS A 175 -16.26 -2.52 -6.69
CA LYS A 175 -17.25 -2.92 -7.70
C LYS A 175 -17.63 -4.37 -7.43
N ILE A 176 -18.79 -4.58 -6.81
CA ILE A 176 -19.31 -5.92 -6.53
C ILE A 176 -20.17 -6.33 -7.72
N LYS A 177 -19.83 -7.47 -8.34
CA LYS A 177 -20.62 -8.11 -9.39
C LYS A 177 -21.04 -9.49 -8.92
N LEU A 178 -22.33 -9.79 -9.03
CA LEU A 178 -22.85 -11.14 -8.83
C LEU A 178 -22.47 -12.00 -10.04
N LYS A 179 -22.28 -13.31 -9.81
CA LYS A 179 -22.09 -14.31 -10.85
C LYS A 179 -23.27 -15.25 -10.84
#